data_AF-A0A449E3J9-F1
#
_entry.id   AF-A0A449E3J9-F1
#
_cell.length_a   1.000
_cell.length_b   1.000
_cell.length_c   1.000
_cell.angle_alpha   90.00
_cell.angle_beta   90.00
_cell.angle_gamma   90.00
#
_symmetry.space_group_name_H-M   'P 1'
#
loop_
_entity.id
_entity.type
_entity.pdbx_description
1 polymer ?
#
loop_
_entity_poly.entity_id
_entity_poly.type
_entity_poly.pdbx_seq_one_letter_code
_entity_poly.pdbx_strand_id
1 'polypeptide(L)'
;MLNIYFVFGVPAFLLILYLIFAYIRKKTTIRYLGFILLIIASFMLVFNLQTWQQALLEMEQASSRSLSDQLGYPIYLIWIPITVAGFLVLLNLFRAWRRLKQLRKKTG
;
A
#
# COMPACT_ATOMS: atom_id res chain seq x y z
N MET A 1 9.32 -9.18 16.64
CA MET A 1 8.76 -8.03 17.38
C MET A 1 8.24 -7.02 16.39
N LEU A 2 6.94 -7.09 16.14
CA LEU A 2 6.22 -6.11 15.35
C LEU A 2 6.38 -4.73 16.02
N ASN A 3 6.82 -3.72 15.27
CA ASN A 3 7.06 -2.38 15.81
C ASN A 3 6.12 -1.37 15.14
N ILE A 4 5.50 -0.52 15.96
CA ILE A 4 4.50 0.48 15.55
C ILE A 4 5.02 1.39 14.41
N TYR A 5 6.30 1.74 14.41
CA TYR A 5 6.91 2.57 13.38
C TYR A 5 6.97 1.87 12.02
N PHE A 6 7.11 0.55 11.99
CA PHE A 6 7.05 -0.21 10.75
C PHE A 6 5.61 -0.31 10.28
N VAL A 7 4.66 -0.62 11.16
CA VAL A 7 3.25 -0.81 10.81
C VAL A 7 2.58 0.45 10.29
N PHE A 8 2.88 1.62 10.86
CA PHE A 8 2.24 2.88 10.45
C PHE A 8 3.21 3.87 9.80
N GLY A 9 4.45 3.95 10.28
CA GLY A 9 5.43 4.92 9.79
C GLY A 9 5.84 4.65 8.35
N VAL A 10 6.21 3.40 8.02
CA VAL A 10 6.59 3.04 6.64
C VAL A 10 5.43 3.24 5.66
N PRO A 11 4.19 2.78 5.94
CA PRO A 11 3.05 3.06 5.06
C PRO A 11 2.71 4.54 4.95
N ALA A 12 2.78 5.31 6.04
CA ALA A 12 2.55 6.76 6.00
C ALA A 12 3.59 7.46 5.11
N PHE A 13 4.87 7.09 5.23
CA PHE A 13 5.92 7.62 4.36
C PHE A 13 5.67 7.28 2.89
N LEU A 14 5.34 6.02 2.58
CA LEU A 14 5.02 5.60 1.22
C LEU A 14 3.78 6.30 0.66
N LEU A 15 2.79 6.58 1.49
CA LEU A 15 1.60 7.34 1.12
C LEU A 15 1.95 8.79 0.78
N ILE A 16 2.76 9.46 1.59
CA ILE A 16 3.25 10.82 1.30
C ILE A 16 4.02 10.82 -0.02
N LEU A 17 4.94 9.87 -0.20
CA LEU A 17 5.71 9.72 -1.43
C LEU A 17 4.80 9.52 -2.65
N TYR A 18 3.79 8.65 -2.52
CA TYR A 18 2.78 8.41 -3.54
C TYR A 18 2.02 9.69 -3.90
N LEU A 19 1.59 10.48 -2.90
CA LEU A 19 0.87 11.74 -3.12
C LEU A 19 1.73 12.78 -3.85
N ILE A 20 3.01 12.89 -3.51
CA ILE A 20 3.97 13.78 -4.19
C ILE A 20 4.08 13.39 -5.68
N PHE A 21 4.33 12.11 -5.98
CA PHE A 21 4.40 11.66 -7.37
C PHE A 21 3.06 11.79 -8.10
N ALA A 22 1.94 11.59 -7.41
CA ALA A 22 0.61 11.76 -8.00
C ALA A 22 0.35 13.22 -8.38
N TYR A 23 0.80 14.16 -7.54
CA TYR A 23 0.73 15.59 -7.80
C TYR A 23 1.62 15.99 -8.98
N ILE A 24 2.87 15.53 -9.01
CA ILE A 24 3.80 15.78 -10.13
C ILE A 24 3.25 15.22 -11.44
N ARG A 25 2.66 14.01 -11.41
CA ARG A 25 2.02 13.40 -12.57
C ARG A 25 0.87 14.23 -13.13
N LYS A 26 0.14 14.95 -12.29
CA LYS A 26 -0.95 15.83 -12.78
C LYS A 26 -0.42 17.01 -13.58
N LYS A 27 0.80 17.48 -13.29
CA LYS A 27 1.44 18.64 -13.95
C LYS A 27 2.35 18.27 -15.11
N THR A 28 2.64 16.99 -15.33
CA THR A 28 3.61 16.53 -16.33
C THR A 28 3.01 15.47 -17.24
N THR A 29 3.44 15.43 -18.50
CA THR A 29 3.04 14.41 -19.50
C THR A 29 3.89 13.14 -19.45
N ILE A 30 4.67 12.96 -18.38
CA ILE A 30 5.61 11.87 -18.22
C ILE A 30 4.87 10.53 -18.10
N ARG A 31 5.06 9.65 -19.10
CA ARG A 31 4.33 8.38 -19.21
C ARG A 31 4.66 7.39 -18.08
N TYR A 32 5.92 7.33 -17.64
CA TYR A 32 6.40 6.36 -16.65
C TYR A 32 5.98 6.68 -15.20
N LEU A 33 5.52 7.89 -14.90
CA LEU A 33 5.02 8.24 -13.55
C LEU A 33 3.83 7.38 -13.11
N GLY A 34 2.97 6.98 -14.06
CA GLY A 34 1.86 6.06 -13.75
C GLY A 34 2.35 4.68 -13.30
N PHE A 35 3.48 4.23 -13.84
CA PHE A 35 4.12 2.98 -13.45
C PHE A 35 4.80 3.10 -12.09
N ILE A 36 5.48 4.22 -11.81
CA ILE A 36 6.05 4.51 -10.49
C ILE A 36 4.97 4.49 -9.40
N LEU A 37 3.82 5.12 -9.65
CA LEU A 37 2.68 5.11 -8.71
C LEU A 37 2.18 3.68 -8.43
N LEU A 38 2.14 2.83 -9.46
CA LEU A 38 1.78 1.42 -9.29
C LEU A 38 2.82 0.69 -8.42
N ILE A 39 4.12 0.90 -8.67
CA ILE A 39 5.20 0.29 -7.88
C ILE A 39 5.07 0.68 -6.40
N ILE A 40 4.93 1.98 -6.11
CA ILE A 40 4.81 2.48 -4.73
C ILE A 40 3.58 1.86 -4.04
N ALA A 41 2.44 1.83 -4.73
CA ALA A 41 1.22 1.25 -4.18
C ALA A 41 1.35 -0.26 -3.93
N SER A 42 1.93 -1.00 -4.88
CA SER A 42 2.15 -2.45 -4.75
C SER A 42 3.14 -2.77 -3.64
N PHE A 43 4.23 -2.01 -3.55
CA PHE A 43 5.22 -2.16 -2.48
C PHE A 43 4.59 -1.91 -1.11
N MET A 44 3.81 -0.83 -0.98
CA MET A 44 3.08 -0.54 0.26
C MET A 44 2.10 -1.67 0.63
N LEU A 45 1.37 -2.23 -0.34
CA LEU A 45 0.44 -3.33 -0.09
C LEU A 45 1.17 -4.60 0.40
N VAL A 46 2.21 -5.01 -0.32
CA VAL A 46 3.00 -6.20 0.04
C VAL A 46 3.64 -6.05 1.42
N PHE A 47 4.21 -4.88 1.69
CA PHE A 47 4.77 -4.57 3.00
C PHE A 47 3.72 -4.69 4.11
N ASN A 48 2.53 -4.12 3.93
CA ASN A 48 1.45 -4.21 4.92
C ASN A 48 0.98 -5.65 5.13
N LEU A 49 0.88 -6.45 4.07
CA LEU A 49 0.55 -7.88 4.17
C LEU A 49 1.64 -8.68 4.91
N GLN A 50 2.91 -8.34 4.74
CA GLN A 50 4.00 -8.93 5.52
C GLN A 50 3.90 -8.57 6.99
N THR A 51 3.59 -7.31 7.33
CA THR A 51 3.38 -6.91 8.74
C THR A 51 2.19 -7.63 9.37
N TRP A 52 1.12 -7.88 8.61
CA TRP A 52 -0.01 -8.67 9.07
C TRP A 52 0.36 -10.14 9.30
N GLN A 53 1.10 -10.75 8.35
CA GLN A 53 1.60 -12.11 8.51
C GLN A 53 2.48 -12.26 9.75
N GLN A 54 3.34 -11.27 10.01
CA GLN A 54 4.17 -11.26 11.20
C GLN A 54 3.33 -11.10 12.49
N ALA A 55 2.28 -10.27 12.46
CA ALA A 55 1.34 -10.17 13.58
C ALA A 55 0.67 -11.52 13.88
N LEU A 56 0.24 -12.27 12.84
CA LEU A 56 -0.35 -13.60 13.01
C LEU A 56 0.61 -14.60 13.65
N LEU A 57 1.88 -14.63 13.22
CA LEU A 57 2.90 -15.50 13.81
C LEU A 57 3.16 -15.18 15.29
N GLU A 58 3.16 -13.90 15.65
CA GLU A 58 3.31 -13.47 17.05
C GLU A 58 2.05 -13.81 17.88
N MET A 59 0.85 -13.81 17.27
CA MET A 59 -0.40 -14.25 17.91
C MET A 59 -0.52 -15.77 18.12
N GLU A 60 0.18 -16.58 17.33
CA GLU A 60 0.27 -18.04 17.58
C GLU A 60 1.11 -18.36 18.81
N GLN A 61 2.08 -17.49 19.15
CA GLN A 61 2.98 -17.65 20.29
C GLN A 61 2.46 -16.98 21.57
N ALA A 62 1.58 -15.98 21.46
CA ALA A 62 0.98 -15.26 22.57
C ALA A 62 -0.46 -14.84 22.27
N SER A 63 -1.35 -14.85 23.27
CA SER A 63 -2.76 -14.48 23.07
C SER A 63 -2.91 -13.07 22.48
N SER A 64 -3.95 -12.86 21.66
CA SER A 64 -4.22 -11.59 20.96
C SER A 64 -4.32 -10.36 21.87
N ARG A 65 -4.79 -10.54 23.11
CA ARG A 65 -4.87 -9.50 24.14
C ARG A 65 -3.49 -9.15 24.70
N SER A 66 -2.70 -10.15 25.09
CA SER A 66 -1.34 -9.93 25.55
C SER A 66 -0.44 -9.27 24.49
N LEU A 67 -0.68 -9.58 23.21
CA LEU A 67 0.07 -8.97 22.12
C LEU A 67 -0.32 -7.50 21.90
N SER A 68 -1.61 -7.17 21.97
CA SER A 68 -2.08 -5.78 21.85
C SER A 68 -1.54 -4.90 22.99
N ASP A 69 -1.50 -5.44 24.21
CA ASP A 69 -0.94 -4.75 25.38
C ASP A 69 0.57 -4.55 25.27
N GLN A 70 1.30 -5.51 24.68
CA GLN A 70 2.75 -5.38 24.42
C GLN A 70 3.09 -4.41 23.29
N LEU A 71 2.24 -4.36 22.25
CA LEU A 71 2.47 -3.53 21.07
C LEU A 71 2.04 -2.08 21.25
N GLY A 72 1.18 -1.80 22.23
CA GLY A 72 0.66 -0.45 22.50
C GLY A 72 -0.36 0.04 21.48
N TYR A 73 -0.86 -0.83 20.60
CA TYR A 73 -1.96 -0.52 19.69
C TYR A 73 -2.78 -1.78 19.37
N PRO A 74 -4.09 -1.62 19.09
CA PRO A 74 -4.92 -2.72 18.65
C PRO A 74 -4.51 -3.30 17.29
N ILE A 75 -4.32 -4.62 17.22
CA ILE A 75 -3.89 -5.35 16.02
C ILE A 75 -4.79 -5.10 14.79
N TYR A 76 -6.09 -4.87 14.99
CA TYR A 76 -7.01 -4.59 13.89
C TYR A 76 -6.67 -3.31 13.11
N LEU A 77 -5.89 -2.38 13.68
CA LEU A 77 -5.47 -1.15 12.99
C LEU A 77 -4.56 -1.41 11.79
N ILE A 78 -3.89 -2.56 11.72
CA ILE A 78 -3.06 -2.97 10.58
C ILE A 78 -3.89 -3.03 9.28
N TRP A 79 -5.21 -3.28 9.38
CA TRP A 79 -6.10 -3.30 8.23
C TRP A 79 -6.27 -1.95 7.54
N ILE A 80 -6.04 -0.83 8.25
CA ILE A 80 -6.15 0.52 7.68
C ILE A 80 -5.14 0.70 6.54
N PRO A 81 -3.82 0.59 6.76
CA PRO A 81 -2.84 0.76 5.69
C PRO A 81 -2.98 -0.32 4.59
N ILE A 82 -3.40 -1.56 4.92
CA ILE A 82 -3.70 -2.60 3.92
C ILE A 82 -4.81 -2.13 2.97
N THR A 83 -5.92 -1.67 3.53
CA THR A 83 -7.10 -1.26 2.76
C THR A 83 -6.76 -0.09 1.85
N VAL A 84 -6.06 0.92 2.38
CA VAL A 84 -5.61 2.08 1.61
C VAL A 84 -4.69 1.65 0.46
N ALA A 85 -3.72 0.78 0.72
CA ALA A 85 -2.81 0.27 -0.29
C ALA A 85 -3.54 -0.52 -1.38
N GLY A 86 -4.48 -1.39 -0.98
CA GLY A 86 -5.32 -2.17 -1.89
C GLY A 86 -6.12 -1.28 -2.85
N PHE A 87 -6.77 -0.24 -2.31
CA PHE A 87 -7.46 0.75 -3.14
C PHE A 87 -6.51 1.45 -4.13
N LEU A 88 -5.32 1.86 -3.69
CA LEU A 88 -4.35 2.52 -4.59
C LEU A 88 -3.85 1.58 -5.69
N VAL A 89 -3.60 0.31 -5.39
CA VAL A 89 -3.21 -0.69 -6.39
C VAL A 89 -4.33 -0.87 -7.42
N LEU A 90 -5.57 -1.08 -6.98
CA LEU A 90 -6.72 -1.22 -7.87
C LEU A 90 -6.92 0.02 -8.76
N LEU A 91 -6.78 1.23 -8.19
CA LEU A 91 -6.87 2.48 -8.94
C LEU A 91 -5.79 2.58 -10.03
N ASN A 92 -4.55 2.18 -9.73
CA ASN A 92 -3.47 2.23 -10.72
C ASN A 92 -3.59 1.14 -11.79
N LEU A 93 -4.01 -0.07 -11.42
CA LEU A 93 -4.33 -1.14 -12.38
C LEU A 93 -5.46 -0.72 -13.31
N PHE A 94 -6.53 -0.13 -12.78
CA PHE A 94 -7.64 0.35 -13.59
C PHE A 94 -7.21 1.46 -14.57
N ARG A 95 -6.35 2.38 -14.12
CA ARG A 95 -5.76 3.41 -15.00
C ARG A 95 -4.89 2.80 -16.10
N ALA A 96 -4.09 1.79 -15.77
CA ALA A 96 -3.26 1.07 -16.74
C ALA A 96 -4.14 0.34 -17.78
N TRP A 97 -5.17 -0.37 -17.32
CA TRP A 97 -6.13 -1.07 -18.17
C TRP A 97 -6.86 -0.13 -19.13
N ARG A 98 -7.36 1.01 -18.64
CA ARG A 98 -8.00 2.04 -19.50
C ARG A 98 -7.06 2.54 -20.60
N ARG A 99 -5.79 2.78 -20.29
CA ARG A 99 -4.78 3.20 -21.27
C ARG A 99 -4.53 2.13 -22.33
N LEU A 100 -4.38 0.87 -21.92
CA LEU A 100 -4.19 -0.24 -22.86
C LEU A 100 -5.40 -0.40 -23.80
N LYS A 101 -6.63 -0.29 -23.27
CA LYS A 101 -7.86 -0.35 -24.07
C LYS A 101 -7.95 0.79 -25.09
N GLN A 102 -7.50 2.00 -24.74
CA GLN A 102 -7.46 3.14 -25.65
C GLN A 102 -6.43 2.95 -26.78
N LEU A 103 -5.26 2.40 -26.48
CA LEU A 103 -4.26 2.08 -27.50
C LEU A 103 -4.79 1.03 -28.48
N ARG A 104 -5.43 -0.04 -27.98
CA ARG A 104 -6.01 -1.09 -28.82
C ARG A 104 -7.08 -0.58 -29.79
N LYS A 105 -7.88 0.42 -29.39
CA LYS A 105 -8.89 1.06 -30.25
C LYS A 105 -8.30 1.98 -31.33
N LYS A 106 -7.04 2.41 -31.19
CA LYS A 106 -6.39 3.34 -32.12
C LYS A 106 -5.60 2.64 -33.21
N THR A 107 -5.34 1.34 -33.04
CA THR A 107 -4.53 0.50 -33.94
C THR A 107 -5.36 -0.57 -34.66
N GLY A 108 -6.68 -0.59 -34.45
CA GLY A 108 -7.60 -1.54 -35.07
C GLY A 108 -8.73 -0.83 -35.80
#